data_AF-A0A651HUH4-F1
#
_entry.id   AF-A0A651HUH4-F1
#
_cell.length_a   1.000
_cell.length_b   1.000
_cell.length_c   1.000
_cell.angle_alpha   90.00
_cell.angle_beta   90.00
_cell.angle_gamma   90.00
#
_symmetry.space_group_name_H-M   'P 1'
#
loop_
_entity.id
_entity.type
_entity.pdbx_description
1 polymer ?
#
loop_
_entity_poly.entity_id
_entity_poly.type
_entity_poly.pdbx_seq_one_letter_code
_entity_poly.pdbx_strand_id
1 'polypeptide(L)'
;GSAAGDPGPDEATPPVLILASPADPAWSDLPTSVGMLPFVSGALDLLAGGAAVPEVAAGAPLVLPGGTAEVEGPEGTRRVADGTGGFAETGRPGIYRFRDGNGALVGKAVVNAVAPTSEPALTPAEAAERWGPEARGAPDRRAWMRGVTDDRRGREVWRPLLATAFLLLLMEGWVAARNDPDSPTPNAIDGNP
;
A
#
# COMPACT_ATOMS: atom_id res chain seq x y z
N GLY A 1 -2.87 -32.58 -39.54
CA GLY A 1 -3.03 -31.13 -39.57
C GLY A 1 -3.93 -30.73 -38.43
N SER A 2 -3.37 -30.13 -37.39
CA SER A 2 -4.13 -29.42 -36.37
C SER A 2 -3.21 -28.32 -35.87
N ALA A 3 -3.40 -27.12 -36.40
CA ALA A 3 -2.66 -25.94 -36.00
C ALA A 3 -3.25 -25.49 -34.66
N ALA A 4 -2.49 -25.69 -33.59
CA ALA A 4 -2.66 -24.89 -32.38
C ALA A 4 -2.40 -23.44 -32.79
N GLY A 5 -3.42 -22.60 -32.65
CA GLY A 5 -3.29 -21.17 -32.87
C GLY A 5 -2.26 -20.62 -31.91
N ASP A 6 -1.23 -20.00 -32.48
CA ASP A 6 -0.26 -19.18 -31.77
C ASP A 6 -1.01 -18.01 -31.10
N PRO A 7 -1.02 -17.88 -29.76
CA PRO A 7 -1.60 -16.71 -29.13
C PRO A 7 -0.76 -15.49 -29.50
N GLY A 8 -1.39 -14.54 -30.19
CA GLY A 8 -0.75 -13.29 -30.61
C GLY A 8 -0.15 -12.51 -29.43
N PRO A 9 0.76 -11.57 -29.70
CA PRO A 9 1.61 -10.91 -28.69
C PRO A 9 0.91 -9.90 -27.76
N ASP A 10 -0.37 -10.11 -27.40
CA ASP A 10 -1.19 -9.15 -26.64
C ASP A 10 -1.93 -9.70 -25.41
N GLU A 11 -1.68 -10.95 -25.00
CA GLU A 11 -2.07 -11.41 -23.66
C GLU A 11 -0.83 -11.49 -22.76
N ALA A 12 -0.24 -10.33 -22.46
CA ALA A 12 0.67 -10.26 -21.33
C ALA A 12 -0.10 -10.68 -20.09
N THR A 13 0.25 -11.82 -19.51
CA THR A 13 -0.35 -12.31 -18.26
C THR A 13 -0.33 -11.15 -17.25
N PRO A 14 -1.49 -10.74 -16.72
CA PRO A 14 -1.53 -9.63 -15.78
C PRO A 14 -0.58 -9.96 -14.61
N PRO A 15 0.18 -8.97 -14.11
CA PRO A 15 1.07 -9.21 -12.99
C PRO A 15 0.26 -9.79 -11.82
N VAL A 16 0.74 -10.86 -11.21
CA VAL A 16 0.10 -11.52 -10.06
C VAL A 16 1.03 -11.40 -8.86
N LEU A 17 0.52 -10.83 -7.78
CA LEU A 17 1.19 -10.81 -6.49
C LEU A 17 0.56 -11.86 -5.57
N ILE A 18 1.35 -12.84 -5.14
CA ILE A 18 0.93 -13.84 -4.16
C ILE A 18 1.45 -13.41 -2.78
N LEU A 19 0.53 -13.11 -1.88
CA LEU A 19 0.81 -12.86 -0.47
C LEU A 19 0.68 -14.16 0.31
N ALA A 20 1.82 -14.72 0.74
CA ALA A 20 1.86 -15.95 1.55
C ALA A 20 1.60 -15.71 3.05
N SER A 21 1.26 -14.48 3.45
CA SER A 21 0.87 -14.18 4.83
C SER A 21 -0.63 -14.39 5.01
N PRO A 22 -1.07 -15.08 6.07
CA PRO A 22 -2.46 -15.03 6.48
C PRO A 22 -2.84 -13.58 6.83
N ALA A 23 -4.07 -13.18 6.48
CA ALA A 23 -4.66 -11.88 6.86
C ALA A 23 -5.36 -11.94 8.22
N ASP A 24 -5.21 -13.05 8.94
CA ASP A 24 -5.78 -13.27 10.27
C ASP A 24 -4.88 -12.59 11.33
N PRO A 25 -5.43 -11.70 12.17
CA PRO A 25 -4.68 -11.06 13.25
C PRO A 25 -4.11 -12.05 14.28
N ALA A 26 -4.62 -13.28 14.38
CA ALA A 26 -4.04 -14.32 15.23
C ALA A 26 -2.69 -14.84 14.71
N TRP A 27 -2.40 -14.65 13.42
CA TRP A 27 -1.22 -15.21 12.74
C TRP A 27 -0.32 -14.15 12.10
N SER A 28 -0.82 -12.92 11.90
CA SER A 28 -0.06 -11.83 11.28
C SER A 28 -0.47 -10.46 11.81
N ASP A 29 0.53 -9.65 12.17
CA ASP A 29 0.35 -8.23 12.52
C ASP A 29 0.27 -7.34 11.27
N LEU A 30 0.34 -7.92 10.06
CA LEU A 30 0.37 -7.16 8.81
C LEU A 30 -0.84 -6.22 8.65
N PRO A 31 -2.10 -6.64 8.87
CA PRO A 31 -3.27 -5.76 8.73
C PRO A 31 -3.29 -4.57 9.69
N THR A 32 -2.66 -4.69 10.85
CA THR A 32 -2.60 -3.66 11.89
C THR A 32 -1.28 -2.88 11.85
N SER A 33 -0.29 -3.32 11.07
CA SER A 33 1.01 -2.64 10.99
C SER A 33 0.92 -1.26 10.32
N VAL A 34 1.78 -0.33 10.76
CA VAL A 34 1.94 0.99 10.13
C VAL A 34 2.41 0.86 8.67
N GLY A 35 3.14 -0.21 8.35
CA GLY A 35 3.65 -0.49 7.01
C GLY A 35 2.64 -1.07 6.02
N MET A 36 1.43 -1.43 6.47
CA MET A 36 0.40 -2.06 5.63
C MET A 36 -0.03 -1.18 4.47
N LEU A 37 -0.36 0.08 4.75
CA LEU A 37 -0.89 0.98 3.73
C LEU A 37 0.17 1.31 2.65
N PRO A 38 1.42 1.67 3.00
CA PRO A 38 2.48 1.82 2.01
C PRO A 38 2.76 0.54 1.23
N PHE A 39 2.73 -0.62 1.88
CA PHE A 39 2.92 -1.92 1.22
C PHE A 39 1.82 -2.21 0.20
N VAL A 40 0.55 -2.06 0.57
CA VAL A 40 -0.59 -2.25 -0.34
C VAL A 40 -0.54 -1.24 -1.48
N SER A 41 -0.22 0.02 -1.22
CA SER A 41 -0.05 1.04 -2.26
C SER A 41 1.02 0.62 -3.27
N GLY A 42 2.22 0.27 -2.80
CA GLY A 42 3.31 -0.16 -3.68
C GLY A 42 3.00 -1.46 -4.44
N ALA A 43 2.28 -2.39 -3.81
CA ALA A 43 1.79 -3.61 -4.46
C ALA A 43 0.79 -3.27 -5.58
N LEU A 44 -0.14 -2.36 -5.35
CA LEU A 44 -1.10 -1.91 -6.36
C LEU A 44 -0.40 -1.16 -7.50
N ASP A 45 0.58 -0.31 -7.20
CA ASP A 45 1.37 0.40 -8.22
C ASP A 45 2.18 -0.56 -9.10
N LEU A 46 2.77 -1.59 -8.48
CA LEU A 46 3.45 -2.67 -9.19
C LEU A 46 2.49 -3.43 -10.10
N LEU A 47 1.30 -3.77 -9.60
CA LEU A 47 0.27 -4.47 -10.37
C LEU A 47 -0.34 -3.59 -11.47
N ALA A 48 -0.38 -2.27 -11.27
CA ALA A 48 -0.81 -1.29 -12.25
C ALA A 48 0.25 -1.02 -13.34
N GLY A 49 1.47 -1.57 -13.19
CA GLY A 49 2.55 -1.43 -14.17
C GLY A 49 3.20 -0.05 -14.16
N GLY A 50 3.07 0.73 -13.07
CA GLY A 50 3.74 2.02 -12.88
C GLY A 50 3.31 3.15 -13.83
N ALA A 51 2.32 2.93 -14.70
CA ALA A 51 1.79 3.98 -15.57
C ALA A 51 0.90 4.91 -14.74
N ALA A 52 1.28 6.18 -14.64
CA ALA A 52 0.44 7.21 -14.04
C ALA A 52 -0.88 7.31 -14.84
N VAL A 53 -1.99 6.93 -14.22
CA VAL A 53 -3.31 7.05 -14.82
C VAL A 53 -3.83 8.47 -14.52
N PRO A 54 -4.21 9.26 -15.54
CA PRO A 54 -4.77 10.58 -15.30
C PRO A 54 -6.06 10.48 -14.48
N GLU A 55 -6.13 11.30 -13.44
CA GLU A 55 -7.30 11.43 -12.57
C GLU A 55 -7.98 12.78 -12.80
N VAL A 56 -9.29 12.77 -13.01
CA VAL A 56 -10.10 13.98 -13.16
C VAL A 56 -11.39 13.87 -12.37
N ALA A 57 -11.99 15.01 -12.00
CA ALA A 57 -13.31 15.02 -11.39
C ALA A 57 -14.41 14.73 -12.42
N ALA A 58 -15.49 14.09 -11.99
CA ALA A 58 -16.67 13.90 -12.83
C ALA A 58 -17.20 15.24 -13.35
N GLY A 59 -17.47 15.30 -14.66
CA GLY A 59 -17.86 16.50 -15.39
C GLY A 59 -16.69 17.36 -15.90
N ALA A 60 -15.44 17.08 -15.52
CA ALA A 60 -14.27 17.73 -16.11
C ALA A 60 -13.85 17.04 -17.41
N PRO A 61 -13.43 17.77 -18.47
CA PRO A 61 -13.02 17.16 -19.72
C PRO A 61 -11.76 16.30 -19.55
N LEU A 62 -11.76 15.11 -20.16
CA LEU A 62 -10.59 14.25 -20.29
C LEU A 62 -9.78 14.65 -21.52
N VAL A 63 -8.46 14.68 -21.39
CA VAL A 63 -7.55 14.78 -22.55
C VAL A 63 -7.35 13.38 -23.13
N LEU A 64 -7.62 13.23 -24.42
CA LEU A 64 -7.50 11.96 -25.11
C LEU A 64 -6.07 11.77 -25.63
N PRO A 65 -5.46 10.58 -25.44
CA PRO A 65 -4.22 10.22 -26.12
C PRO A 65 -4.37 10.30 -27.65
N GLY A 66 -3.29 10.64 -28.33
CA GLY A 66 -3.26 10.62 -29.80
C GLY A 66 -3.61 9.23 -30.34
N GLY A 67 -4.40 9.18 -31.42
CA GLY A 67 -4.85 7.91 -32.02
C GLY A 67 -6.07 7.27 -31.36
N THR A 68 -6.67 7.91 -30.34
CA THR A 68 -7.95 7.48 -29.78
C THR A 68 -9.07 7.67 -30.82
N ALA A 69 -9.75 6.58 -31.17
CA ALA A 69 -10.93 6.58 -32.03
C ALA A 69 -12.22 6.35 -31.24
N GLU A 70 -12.17 5.61 -30.13
CA GLU A 70 -13.31 5.34 -29.25
C GLU A 70 -12.96 5.51 -27.77
N VAL A 71 -13.94 5.96 -27.01
CA VAL A 71 -13.91 6.06 -25.55
C VAL A 71 -14.98 5.13 -24.98
N GLU A 72 -14.57 4.18 -24.16
CA GLU A 72 -15.43 3.26 -23.43
C GLU A 72 -15.59 3.75 -21.99
N GLY A 73 -16.83 4.08 -21.61
CA GLY A 73 -17.20 4.53 -20.27
C GLY A 73 -17.24 3.38 -19.25
N PRO A 74 -17.42 3.70 -17.95
CA PRO A 74 -17.34 2.72 -16.87
C PRO A 74 -18.46 1.67 -16.92
N GLU A 75 -19.62 2.01 -17.49
CA GLU A 75 -20.72 1.09 -17.78
C GLU A 75 -20.55 0.27 -19.07
N GLY A 76 -19.43 0.43 -19.78
CA GLY A 76 -19.15 -0.25 -21.05
C GLY A 76 -19.75 0.43 -22.29
N THR A 77 -20.41 1.58 -22.15
CA THR A 77 -20.90 2.37 -23.29
C THR A 77 -19.74 2.95 -24.09
N ARG A 78 -19.75 2.78 -25.42
CA ARG A 78 -18.71 3.29 -26.30
C ARG A 78 -19.19 4.53 -27.03
N ARG A 79 -18.31 5.52 -27.15
CA ARG A 79 -18.52 6.73 -27.95
C ARG A 79 -17.33 6.99 -28.85
N VAL A 80 -17.60 7.43 -30.07
CA VAL A 80 -16.55 7.84 -31.01
C VAL A 80 -15.89 9.12 -30.47
N ALA A 81 -14.57 9.20 -30.58
CA ALA A 81 -13.81 10.40 -30.25
C ALA A 81 -13.93 11.42 -31.39
N ASP A 82 -14.32 12.64 -31.07
CA ASP A 82 -14.58 13.71 -32.06
C ASP A 82 -13.30 14.27 -32.72
N GLY A 83 -12.13 13.68 -32.46
CA GLY A 83 -10.84 14.10 -33.02
C GLY A 83 -10.28 15.42 -32.46
N THR A 84 -11.00 16.09 -31.56
CA THR A 84 -10.61 17.36 -30.93
C THR A 84 -9.58 17.21 -29.79
N GLY A 85 -9.23 15.97 -29.44
CA GLY A 85 -8.28 15.66 -28.35
C GLY A 85 -8.87 15.77 -26.95
N GLY A 86 -10.17 16.07 -26.82
CA GLY A 86 -10.88 16.16 -25.55
C GLY A 86 -12.16 15.32 -25.53
N PHE A 87 -12.53 14.83 -24.35
CA PHE A 87 -13.77 14.10 -24.12
C PHE A 87 -14.51 14.69 -22.91
N ALA A 88 -15.67 15.29 -23.15
CA ALA A 88 -16.42 16.04 -22.13
C ALA A 88 -17.49 15.22 -21.41
N GLU A 89 -17.85 14.03 -21.91
CA GLU A 89 -18.92 13.19 -21.34
C GLU A 89 -18.45 12.35 -20.14
N THR A 90 -17.86 13.02 -19.16
CA THR A 90 -17.28 12.45 -17.93
C THR A 90 -18.20 12.62 -16.72
N GLY A 91 -19.51 12.79 -16.95
CA GLY A 91 -20.49 12.99 -15.87
C GLY A 91 -20.66 11.78 -14.94
N ARG A 92 -20.07 10.63 -15.28
CA ARG A 92 -20.11 9.41 -14.46
C ARG A 92 -18.72 9.09 -13.90
N PRO A 93 -18.60 8.81 -12.59
CA PRO A 93 -17.34 8.35 -12.03
C PRO A 93 -17.03 6.91 -12.42
N GLY A 94 -15.74 6.60 -12.57
CA GLY A 94 -15.25 5.26 -12.88
C GLY A 94 -14.04 5.28 -13.81
N ILE A 95 -13.70 4.10 -14.35
CA ILE A 95 -12.56 3.93 -15.26
C ILE A 95 -13.03 4.08 -16.70
N TYR A 96 -12.47 5.05 -17.40
CA TYR A 96 -12.65 5.24 -18.84
C TYR A 96 -11.47 4.59 -19.57
N ARG A 97 -11.77 3.92 -20.69
CA ARG A 97 -10.79 3.23 -21.54
C ARG A 97 -10.77 3.88 -22.92
N PHE A 98 -9.58 4.16 -23.42
CA PHE A 98 -9.37 4.76 -24.74
C PHE A 98 -8.91 3.68 -25.71
N ARG A 99 -9.56 3.61 -26.87
CA ARG A 99 -9.27 2.60 -27.91
C ARG A 99 -8.95 3.26 -29.24
N ASP A 100 -8.09 2.62 -30.01
CA ASP A 100 -7.82 3.02 -31.40
C ASP A 100 -8.91 2.54 -32.37
N GLY A 101 -8.76 2.86 -33.65
CA GLY A 101 -9.70 2.47 -34.71
C GLY A 101 -9.80 0.96 -34.97
N ASN A 102 -8.86 0.17 -34.43
CA ASN A 102 -8.87 -1.29 -34.51
C ASN A 102 -9.42 -1.91 -33.21
N GLY A 103 -9.80 -1.09 -32.22
CA GLY A 103 -10.31 -1.50 -30.93
C GLY A 103 -9.24 -1.84 -29.89
N ALA A 104 -7.95 -1.65 -30.20
CA ALA A 104 -6.87 -1.89 -29.25
C ALA A 104 -6.83 -0.79 -28.18
N LEU A 105 -6.48 -1.14 -26.95
CA LEU A 105 -6.45 -0.19 -25.83
C LEU A 105 -5.20 0.71 -25.92
N VAL A 106 -5.40 2.02 -26.04
CA VAL A 106 -4.32 3.02 -26.12
C VAL A 106 -4.14 3.83 -24.84
N GLY A 107 -5.08 3.73 -23.89
CA GLY A 107 -4.95 4.38 -22.60
C GLY A 107 -6.15 4.19 -21.67
N LYS A 108 -6.04 4.74 -20.46
CA LYS A 108 -7.10 4.75 -19.46
C LYS A 108 -7.09 6.06 -18.70
N ALA A 109 -8.22 6.42 -18.10
CA ALA A 109 -8.32 7.51 -17.14
C ALA A 109 -9.27 7.14 -16.01
N VAL A 110 -9.05 7.71 -14.83
CA VAL A 110 -9.96 7.59 -13.68
C VAL A 110 -10.75 8.89 -13.56
N VAL A 111 -12.07 8.77 -13.55
CA VAL A 111 -12.98 9.87 -13.26
C VAL A 111 -13.50 9.68 -11.84
N ASN A 112 -13.08 10.55 -10.95
CA ASN A 112 -13.44 10.54 -9.54
C ASN A 112 -14.80 11.21 -9.32
N ALA A 113 -15.60 10.65 -8.42
CA ALA A 113 -16.84 11.31 -8.00
C ALA A 113 -16.48 12.65 -7.36
N VAL A 114 -17.26 13.69 -7.66
CA VAL A 114 -17.14 14.96 -6.93
C VAL A 114 -17.66 14.70 -5.53
N ALA A 115 -16.74 14.62 -4.56
CA ALA A 115 -17.12 14.49 -3.16
C ALA A 115 -17.93 15.74 -2.78
N PRO A 116 -19.12 15.59 -2.18
CA PRO A 116 -19.84 16.74 -1.64
C PRO A 116 -18.93 17.43 -0.62
N THR A 117 -18.88 18.76 -0.66
CA THR A 117 -18.00 19.60 0.19
C THR A 117 -18.27 19.39 1.69
N SER A 118 -19.41 18.79 2.03
CA SER A 118 -19.75 18.35 3.37
C SER A 118 -20.71 17.17 3.26
N GLU A 119 -20.26 15.97 3.59
CA GLU A 119 -21.19 14.88 3.91
C GLU A 119 -21.78 15.18 5.31
N PRO A 120 -23.11 15.05 5.49
CA PRO A 120 -23.68 15.12 6.82
C PRO A 120 -23.07 14.02 7.68
N ALA A 121 -22.61 14.38 8.88
CA ALA A 121 -22.09 13.40 9.83
C ALA A 121 -23.19 12.38 10.15
N LEU A 122 -22.90 11.10 9.94
CA LEU A 122 -23.81 10.03 10.33
C LEU A 122 -24.06 10.10 11.83
N THR A 123 -25.33 9.95 12.22
CA THR A 123 -25.67 9.74 13.61
C THR A 123 -25.13 8.39 14.09
N PRO A 124 -24.90 8.22 15.40
CA PRO A 124 -24.48 6.92 15.94
C PRO A 124 -25.46 5.78 15.59
N ALA A 125 -26.76 6.08 15.47
CA ALA A 125 -27.78 5.12 15.08
C ALA A 125 -27.62 4.67 13.62
N GLU A 126 -27.42 5.61 12.69
CA GLU A 126 -27.18 5.31 11.27
C GLU A 126 -25.86 4.57 11.06
N ALA A 127 -24.82 4.94 11.83
CA ALA A 127 -23.55 4.24 11.83
C ALA A 127 -23.70 2.78 12.31
N ALA A 128 -24.47 2.56 13.38
CA ALA A 128 -24.72 1.22 13.91
C ALA A 128 -25.57 0.36 12.96
N GLU A 129 -26.54 0.95 12.26
CA GLU A 129 -27.32 0.25 11.23
C GLU A 129 -26.43 -0.17 10.06
N ARG A 130 -25.50 0.70 9.63
CA ARG A 130 -24.66 0.45 8.45
C ARG A 130 -23.46 -0.46 8.73
N TRP A 131 -22.83 -0.34 9.89
CA TRP A 131 -21.57 -1.02 10.22
C TRP A 131 -21.65 -1.95 11.43
N GLY A 132 -22.83 -2.08 12.03
CA GLY A 132 -23.08 -2.92 13.19
C GLY A 132 -22.92 -2.20 14.52
N PRO A 133 -23.39 -2.80 15.63
CA PRO A 133 -23.46 -2.17 16.95
C PRO A 133 -22.10 -1.83 17.57
N GLU A 134 -21.02 -2.42 17.04
CA GLU A 134 -19.64 -2.15 17.43
C GLU A 134 -19.12 -0.81 16.88
N ALA A 135 -19.81 -0.21 15.91
CA ALA A 135 -19.39 1.05 15.30
C ALA A 135 -19.43 2.20 16.31
N ARG A 136 -18.28 2.83 16.54
CA ARG A 136 -18.14 3.97 17.44
C ARG A 136 -17.64 5.19 16.67
N GLY A 137 -18.37 6.30 16.83
CA GLY A 137 -17.88 7.61 16.40
C GLY A 137 -16.74 8.07 17.28
N ALA A 138 -15.67 8.59 16.67
CA ALA A 138 -14.63 9.28 17.41
C ALA A 138 -15.03 10.76 17.59
N PRO A 139 -15.05 11.31 18.82
CA PRO A 139 -15.48 12.67 19.07
C PRO A 139 -14.52 13.72 18.49
N ASP A 140 -13.25 13.35 18.29
CA ASP A 140 -12.26 14.18 17.63
C ASP A 140 -11.17 13.34 16.94
N ARG A 141 -10.34 14.00 16.14
CA ARG A 141 -9.22 13.38 15.43
C ARG A 141 -8.21 12.71 16.37
N ARG A 142 -8.00 13.23 17.59
CA ARG A 142 -7.03 12.67 18.54
C ARG A 142 -7.55 11.36 19.15
N ALA A 143 -8.84 11.30 19.50
CA ALA A 143 -9.51 10.10 19.97
C ALA A 143 -9.52 9.03 18.89
N TRP A 144 -9.76 9.41 17.63
CA TRP A 144 -9.63 8.51 16.48
C TRP A 144 -8.19 7.97 16.35
N MET A 145 -7.20 8.86 16.32
CA MET A 145 -5.79 8.45 16.20
C MET A 145 -5.36 7.53 17.34
N ARG A 146 -5.81 7.78 18.57
CA ARG A 146 -5.51 6.90 19.72
C ARG A 146 -6.13 5.52 19.54
N GLY A 147 -7.42 5.42 19.21
CA GLY A 147 -8.07 4.13 18.96
C GLY A 147 -7.39 3.34 17.84
N VAL A 148 -7.04 4.03 16.75
CA VAL A 148 -6.30 3.41 15.64
C VAL A 148 -4.89 2.99 16.04
N THR A 149 -4.20 3.69 16.94
CA THR A 149 -2.80 3.39 17.29
C THR A 149 -2.69 2.38 18.44
N ASP A 150 -3.63 2.39 19.38
CA ASP A 150 -3.64 1.48 20.53
C ASP A 150 -3.93 0.04 20.10
N ASP A 151 -4.86 -0.17 19.15
CA ASP A 151 -5.13 -1.50 18.57
C ASP A 151 -4.03 -1.97 17.60
N ARG A 152 -3.14 -1.07 17.16
CA ARG A 152 -2.07 -1.35 16.19
C ARG A 152 -0.72 -1.65 16.81
N ARG A 153 -0.61 -1.78 18.14
CA ARG A 153 0.59 -2.33 18.78
C ARG A 153 0.66 -3.83 18.52
N GLY A 154 1.10 -4.22 17.32
CA GLY A 154 1.53 -5.58 17.02
C GLY A 154 2.63 -6.04 17.98
N ARG A 155 2.96 -7.33 17.95
CA ARG A 155 3.92 -7.94 18.88
C ARG A 155 5.22 -7.14 18.86
N GLU A 156 5.56 -6.47 19.97
CA GLU A 156 6.68 -5.54 20.06
C GLU A 156 8.03 -6.28 20.07
N VAL A 157 8.45 -6.86 18.93
CA VAL A 157 9.65 -7.72 18.79
C VAL A 157 10.95 -6.98 19.15
N TRP A 158 10.96 -5.65 19.09
CA TRP A 158 12.12 -4.84 19.48
C TRP A 158 12.45 -4.94 20.98
N ARG A 159 11.44 -5.13 21.84
CA ARG A 159 11.65 -5.27 23.30
C ARG A 159 12.43 -6.54 23.67
N PRO A 160 12.03 -7.75 23.24
CA PRO A 160 12.83 -8.95 23.49
C PRO A 160 14.19 -8.87 22.80
N LEU A 161 14.30 -8.28 21.59
CA LEU A 161 15.60 -8.09 20.93
C LEU A 161 16.55 -7.20 21.75
N LEU A 162 16.08 -6.07 22.27
CA LEU A 162 16.88 -5.22 23.15
C LEU A 162 17.25 -5.93 24.45
N ALA A 163 16.31 -6.67 25.05
CA ALA A 163 16.57 -7.45 26.25
C ALA A 163 17.66 -8.52 26.00
N THR A 164 17.59 -9.22 24.88
CA THR A 164 18.61 -10.20 24.46
C THR A 164 19.96 -9.52 24.19
N ALA A 165 19.98 -8.39 23.47
CA ALA A 165 21.20 -7.63 23.21
C ALA A 165 21.85 -7.13 24.50
N PHE A 166 21.03 -6.63 25.43
CA PHE A 166 21.50 -6.21 26.75
C PHE A 166 22.06 -7.38 27.57
N LEU A 167 21.40 -8.54 27.54
CA LEU A 167 21.89 -9.75 28.18
C LEU A 167 23.26 -10.18 27.61
N LEU A 168 23.41 -10.13 26.28
CA LEU A 168 24.68 -10.43 25.61
C LEU A 168 25.79 -9.48 26.05
N LEU A 169 25.50 -8.18 26.14
CA LEU A 169 26.47 -7.18 26.62
C LEU A 169 26.90 -7.43 28.08
N LEU A 170 25.97 -7.84 28.95
CA LEU A 170 26.31 -8.21 30.33
C LEU A 170 27.20 -9.45 30.39
N MET A 171 26.92 -10.45 29.56
CA MET A 171 27.76 -11.64 29.47
C MET A 171 29.16 -11.30 28.94
N GLU A 172 29.25 -10.47 27.90
CA GLU A 172 30.53 -10.02 27.35
C GLU A 172 31.34 -9.23 28.38
N GLY A 173 30.72 -8.29 29.09
CA GLY A 173 31.37 -7.54 30.16
C GLY A 173 31.88 -8.43 31.29
N TRP A 174 31.14 -9.48 31.65
CA TRP A 174 31.56 -10.43 32.67
C TRP A 174 32.72 -11.32 32.24
N VAL A 175 32.73 -11.76 30.97
CA VAL A 175 33.87 -12.50 30.40
C VAL A 175 35.10 -11.60 30.32
N ALA A 176 34.95 -10.36 29.89
CA ALA A 176 36.03 -9.38 29.82
C ALA A 176 36.63 -9.10 31.22
N ALA A 177 35.80 -8.93 32.24
CA ALA A 177 36.24 -8.72 33.62
C ALA A 177 36.99 -9.92 34.22
N ARG A 178 36.82 -11.13 33.67
CA ARG A 178 37.55 -12.33 34.10
C ARG A 178 38.91 -12.48 33.42
N ASN A 179 39.12 -11.82 32.29
CA ASN A 179 40.32 -11.94 31.47
C ASN A 179 41.27 -10.75 31.69
N ASP A 180 41.42 -10.27 32.93
CA ASP A 180 42.35 -9.18 33.28
C ASP A 180 43.81 -9.63 32.99
N PRO A 181 44.50 -9.08 31.97
CA PRO A 181 45.85 -9.53 31.60
C PRO A 181 46.97 -8.87 32.42
N ASP A 182 46.65 -7.85 33.23
CA ASP A 182 47.65 -7.06 33.96
C ASP A 182 47.86 -7.58 35.39
N SER A 183 48.23 -8.85 35.53
CA SER A 183 48.93 -9.30 36.73
C SER A 183 50.38 -8.80 36.65
N PRO A 184 50.85 -7.90 37.54
CA PRO A 184 52.21 -7.38 37.50
C PRO A 184 53.19 -8.54 37.74
N THR A 185 54.10 -8.77 36.80
CA THR A 185 55.21 -9.71 36.98
C THR A 185 56.14 -9.18 38.07
N PRO A 186 56.53 -9.99 39.08
CA PRO A 186 57.48 -9.57 40.09
C PRO A 186 58.87 -9.53 39.46
N ASN A 187 59.29 -8.35 38.98
CA ASN A 187 60.65 -8.17 38.51
C ASN A 187 61.61 -8.11 39.69
N ALA A 188 62.40 -9.20 39.76
CA ALA A 188 63.73 -9.33 40.33
C ALA A 188 64.39 -8.00 40.72
N ILE A 189 64.52 -7.77 42.03
CA ILE A 189 65.54 -6.88 42.57
C ILE A 189 66.83 -7.69 42.61
N ASP A 190 67.59 -7.65 41.53
CA ASP A 190 68.99 -8.06 41.50
C ASP A 190 69.87 -6.96 42.13
N GLY A 191 70.70 -7.39 43.10
CA GLY A 191 72.03 -6.88 43.52
C GLY A 191 72.23 -5.36 43.74
N ASN A 192 72.35 -4.84 44.97
CA ASN A 192 73.50 -4.91 45.93
C ASN A 192 74.73 -4.05 45.55
N PRO A 193 75.54 -3.55 46.51
CA PRO A 193 75.28 -2.90 47.81
C PRO A 193 75.50 -1.37 47.78
#